data_AF-A0A936ZHX9-F1
#
_entry.id   AF-A0A936ZHX9-F1
#
_cell.length_a   1.000
_cell.length_b   1.000
_cell.length_c   1.000
_cell.angle_alpha   90.00
_cell.angle_beta   90.00
_cell.angle_gamma   90.00
#
_symmetry.space_group_name_H-M   'P 1'
#
loop_
_entity.id
_entity.type
_entity.pdbx_description
1 polymer ?
#
loop_
_entity_poly.entity_id
_entity_poly.type
_entity_poly.pdbx_seq_one_letter_code
_entity_poly.pdbx_strand_id
1 'polypeptide(L)' 'MEDWYPVRLAPRDGTPVTLWIEDEDAPPTYPVTVGVWETDDMTGRSHWRVFGARYGTHTYLDQHIVGWRPMPRIRQGRGG' A
#
# COMPACT_ATOMS: atom_id res chain seq x y z
N MET A 1 -12.21 6.56 -10.84
CA MET A 1 -10.75 6.47 -10.60
C MET A 1 -10.19 7.84 -10.19
N GLU A 2 -11.01 8.73 -9.59
CA GLU A 2 -10.67 10.16 -9.44
C GLU A 2 -9.93 10.50 -8.13
N ASP A 3 -9.79 9.55 -7.18
CA ASP A 3 -9.13 9.77 -5.88
C ASP A 3 -7.84 8.95 -5.66
N TRP A 4 -7.39 8.20 -6.67
CA TRP A 4 -6.18 7.37 -6.59
C TRP A 4 -5.04 8.04 -7.35
N TYR A 5 -3.92 8.25 -6.66
CA TYR A 5 -2.70 8.81 -7.23
C TYR A 5 -1.87 7.70 -7.86
N PRO A 6 -1.07 8.00 -8.91
CA PRO A 6 -0.15 7.02 -9.49
C PRO A 6 0.90 6.61 -8.45
N VAL A 7 1.22 5.31 -8.39
CA VAL A 7 2.12 4.72 -7.37
C VAL A 7 3.49 5.40 -7.31
N ARG A 8 4.00 5.92 -8.42
CA ARG A 8 5.27 6.70 -8.46
C ARG A 8 5.30 7.93 -7.56
N LEU A 9 4.13 8.45 -7.16
CA LEU A 9 4.00 9.59 -6.25
C LEU A 9 3.82 9.16 -4.79
N ALA A 10 3.72 7.86 -4.52
CA ALA A 10 3.53 7.35 -3.18
C ALA A 10 4.78 7.59 -2.32
N PRO A 11 4.59 7.90 -1.02
CA PRO A 11 5.70 8.12 -0.10
C PRO A 11 6.55 6.85 0.06
N ARG A 12 7.87 7.01 -0.03
CA ARG A 12 8.88 5.93 0.08
C ARG A 12 9.68 6.00 1.38
N ASP A 13 9.06 6.57 2.40
CA ASP A 13 9.65 6.90 3.69
C ASP A 13 9.15 5.99 4.83
N GLY A 14 8.47 4.89 4.48
CA GLY A 14 7.83 4.00 5.44
C GLY A 14 6.44 4.46 5.91
N THR A 15 5.91 5.57 5.38
CA THR A 15 4.54 6.01 5.70
C THR A 15 3.51 4.98 5.19
N PRO A 16 2.56 4.52 6.04
CA PRO A 16 1.52 3.62 5.60
C PRO A 16 0.51 4.33 4.69
N VAL A 17 0.19 3.68 3.57
CA VAL A 17 -0.77 4.14 2.57
C VAL A 17 -1.75 3.04 2.22
N THR A 18 -2.89 3.40 1.64
CA THR A 18 -3.74 2.40 0.99
C THR A 18 -3.25 2.20 -0.44
N LEU A 19 -3.11 0.94 -0.85
CA LEU A 19 -2.73 0.56 -2.20
C LEU A 19 -3.89 -0.13 -2.92
N TRP A 20 -3.99 0.14 -4.22
CA TRP A 20 -4.79 -0.62 -5.17
C TRP A 20 -3.84 -1.50 -5.97
N ILE A 21 -3.97 -2.81 -5.75
CA ILE A 21 -3.15 -3.85 -6.38
C ILE A 21 -3.97 -4.50 -7.49
N GLU A 22 -3.35 -4.72 -8.63
CA GLU A 22 -3.87 -5.58 -9.71
C GLU A 22 -3.02 -6.85 -9.70
N ASP A 23 -3.65 -7.94 -9.30
CA ASP A 23 -3.02 -9.25 -9.17
C ASP A 23 -3.73 -10.22 -10.12
N GLU A 24 -2.99 -10.82 -11.07
CA GLU A 24 -3.54 -11.72 -12.08
C GLU A 24 -4.05 -13.04 -11.48
N ASP A 25 -3.47 -13.50 -10.36
CA ASP A 25 -3.84 -14.75 -9.70
C ASP A 25 -5.04 -14.57 -8.74
N ALA A 26 -5.36 -13.33 -8.37
CA ALA A 26 -6.50 -12.98 -7.52
C ALA A 26 -7.04 -11.59 -7.90
N PRO A 27 -7.78 -11.45 -9.02
CA PRO A 27 -8.29 -10.16 -9.47
C PRO A 27 -9.21 -9.57 -8.39
N PRO A 28 -8.88 -8.43 -7.75
CA PRO A 28 -9.68 -7.97 -6.63
C PRO A 28 -10.89 -7.18 -7.15
N THR A 29 -12.08 -7.71 -6.89
CA THR A 29 -13.36 -6.97 -7.01
C THR A 29 -13.43 -5.81 -6.00
N TYR A 30 -12.52 -5.70 -5.01
CA TYR A 30 -12.44 -4.58 -4.07
C TYR A 30 -10.99 -4.35 -3.53
N PRO A 31 -10.32 -3.24 -3.86
CA PRO A 31 -8.97 -2.95 -3.35
C PRO A 31 -8.99 -1.94 -2.21
N VAL A 32 -8.70 -2.38 -0.97
CA VAL A 32 -8.22 -1.48 0.10
C VAL A 32 -7.32 -2.29 1.05
N THR A 33 -6.05 -2.47 0.67
CA THR A 33 -5.04 -3.05 1.58
C THR A 33 -4.04 -1.98 1.99
N VAL A 34 -3.63 -2.00 3.27
CA VAL A 34 -2.61 -1.08 3.79
C VAL A 34 -1.24 -1.59 3.37
N GLY A 35 -0.41 -0.73 2.83
CA GLY A 35 0.97 -1.03 2.47
C GLY A 35 1.96 0.01 3.00
N VAL A 36 3.19 -0.43 3.21
CA VAL A 36 4.33 0.38 3.65
C VAL A 36 5.50 0.12 2.69
N TRP A 37 6.24 1.16 2.34
CA TRP A 37 7.46 0.99 1.56
C TRP A 37 8.60 0.53 2.47
N GLU A 38 9.21 -0.59 2.12
CA GLU A 38 10.37 -1.14 2.83
C GLU A 38 11.54 -1.34 1.87
N THR A 39 12.75 -1.09 2.37
CA THR A 39 14.00 -1.46 1.70
C THR A 39 14.62 -2.59 2.51
N ASP A 40 14.86 -3.72 1.85
CA ASP A 40 15.54 -4.85 2.46
C ASP A 40 17.04 -4.53 2.59
N ASP A 41 17.53 -4.43 3.83
CA ASP A 41 18.91 -4.03 4.13
C ASP A 41 19.97 -5.03 3.63
N MET A 42 19.61 -6.31 3.47
CA MET A 42 20.54 -7.36 3.03
C MET A 42 20.72 -7.38 1.52
N THR A 43 19.66 -7.05 0.77
CA THR A 43 19.62 -7.14 -0.69
C THR A 43 19.59 -5.77 -1.37
N GLY A 44 19.35 -4.69 -0.62
CA GLY A 44 19.14 -3.33 -1.11
C GLY A 44 17.86 -3.16 -1.93
N ARG A 45 16.98 -4.17 -1.97
CA ARG A 45 15.78 -4.17 -2.81
C ARG A 45 14.63 -3.49 -2.08
N SER A 46 13.99 -2.55 -2.77
CA SER A 46 12.85 -1.85 -2.21
C SER A 46 11.54 -2.40 -2.77
N HIS A 47 10.55 -2.54 -1.90
CA HIS A 47 9.26 -3.14 -2.23
C HIS A 47 8.16 -2.61 -1.30
N TRP A 48 6.91 -2.77 -1.73
CA TRP A 48 5.76 -2.53 -0.88
C TRP A 48 5.46 -3.77 -0.05
N ARG A 49 5.53 -3.61 1.27
CA ARG A 49 5.01 -4.60 2.20
C ARG A 49 3.53 -4.32 2.46
N VAL A 50 2.68 -5.29 2.13
CA VAL A 50 1.22 -5.16 2.14
C VAL A 50 0.61 -6.04 3.23
N PHE A 51 -0.27 -5.46 4.05
CA PHE A 51 -0.89 -6.08 5.22
C PHE A 51 -2.31 -6.56 4.92
N GLY A 52 -2.48 -7.84 4.59
CA GLY A 52 -3.79 -8.45 4.30
C GLY A 52 -4.41 -9.20 5.49
N ALA A 53 -5.72 -9.05 5.70
CA ALA A 53 -6.43 -9.63 6.85
C ALA A 53 -6.62 -11.16 6.82
N ARG A 54 -6.37 -11.84 5.69
CA ARG A 54 -6.66 -13.28 5.55
C ARG A 54 -5.47 -14.16 5.14
N TYR A 55 -4.42 -13.61 4.53
CA TYR A 55 -3.32 -14.39 3.96
C TYR A 55 -1.91 -13.93 4.38
N GLY A 56 -1.80 -13.06 5.39
CA GLY A 56 -0.50 -12.61 5.90
C GLY A 56 0.10 -11.45 5.10
N THR A 57 1.38 -11.17 5.38
CA THR A 57 2.11 -10.06 4.75
C THR A 57 2.62 -10.49 3.38
N HIS A 58 2.31 -9.71 2.34
CA HIS A 58 2.79 -9.93 0.98
C HIS A 58 3.70 -8.80 0.52
N THR A 59 4.59 -9.07 -0.43
CA THR A 59 5.51 -8.07 -0.99
C THR A 59 5.18 -7.81 -2.46
N TYR A 60 5.03 -6.54 -2.83
CA TYR A 60 4.65 -6.11 -4.17
C TYR A 60 5.63 -5.05 -4.70
N LEU A 61 5.84 -5.07 -6.02
CA LEU A 61 6.59 -4.02 -6.73
C LEU A 61 5.62 -2.99 -7.30
N ASP A 62 6.14 -1.84 -7.70
CA ASP A 62 5.33 -0.76 -8.30
C ASP A 62 4.50 -1.22 -9.50
N GLN A 63 5.01 -2.16 -10.29
CA GLN A 63 4.32 -2.70 -11.46
C GLN A 63 3.03 -3.45 -11.12
N HIS A 64 2.87 -3.92 -9.87
CA HIS A 64 1.65 -4.61 -9.40
C HIS A 64 0.64 -3.63 -8.78
N ILE A 65 0.96 -2.33 -8.71
CA ILE A 65 0.15 -1.33 -8.02
C ILE A 65 -0.38 -0.32 -9.03
N VAL A 66 -1.70 -0.31 -9.18
CA VAL A 66 -2.42 0.59 -10.08
C VAL A 66 -2.48 2.00 -9.51
N GLY A 67 -2.61 2.13 -8.19
CA GLY A 67 -2.68 3.43 -7.54
C GLY A 67 -2.56 3.37 -6.03
N TRP A 68 -2.38 4.55 -5.43
CA TRP A 68 -2.33 4.69 -3.98
C TRP A 68 -3.18 5.87 -3.52
N ARG A 69 -3.54 5.86 -2.23
CA ARG A 69 -4.17 7.00 -1.56
C ARG A 69 -3.61 7.12 -0.13
N PRO A 70 -3.54 8.34 0.42
CA PRO A 70 -3.18 8.52 1.81
C PRO A 70 -4.16 7.76 2.70
N MET A 71 -3.65 7.11 3.75
CA MET A 71 -4.51 6.46 4.71
C MET A 71 -5.37 7.55 5.39
N PRO A 72 -6.69 7.35 5.54
CA PRO A 72 -7.52 8.29 6.27
C PRO A 72 -6.93 8.44 7.67
N ARG A 73 -6.41 9.63 7.96
CA ARG A 73 -5.99 9.97 9.32
C ARG A 73 -7.24 9.88 10.17
N ILE A 74 -7.34 8.86 11.02
CA ILE A 74 -8.28 8.90 12.12
C ILE A 74 -7.86 10.14 12.91
N ARG A 75 -8.61 11.23 12.79
CA ARG A 75 -8.55 12.29 13.80
C ARG A 75 -8.87 11.56 15.10
N GLN A 76 -7.87 11.23 15.90
CA GLN A 76 -8.12 10.98 17.31
C GLN A 76 -8.80 12.25 17.80
N GLY A 77 -10.12 12.19 17.94
CA GLY A 77 -10.86 13.20 18.66
C GLY A 77 -10.14 13.34 19.99
N ARG A 78 -9.56 14.51 20.19
CA ARG A 78 -9.10 14.96 21.49
C ARG A 78 -10.36 15.00 22.35
N GLY A 79 -10.70 13.89 22.98
CA GLY A 79 -11.73 13.82 24.00
C GLY A 79 -11.23 14.68 25.15
N GLY A 80 -11.83 15.86 25.28
CA GLY A 80 -11.73 16.70 26.47
C GLY A 80 -12.67 16.20 27.56
#